data_AF-A0A1B6NS06-F1
#
_entry.id   AF-A0A1B6NS06-F1
#
_cell.length_a   1.000
_cell.length_b   1.000
_cell.length_c   1.000
_cell.angle_alpha   90.00
_cell.angle_beta   90.00
_cell.angle_gamma   90.00
#
_symmetry.space_group_name_H-M   'P 1'
#
loop_
_entity.id
_entity.type
_entity.pdbx_description
1 polymer ?
#
loop_
_entity_poly.entity_id
_entity_poly.type
_entity_poly.pdbx_seq_one_letter_code
_entity_poly.pdbx_strand_id
1 'polypeptide(L)'
;MVWRCGFNAGDEFFWSDPKSFIRHQGSVDDWPDHLAAILDDKGVTDIVLYGDVRPIHATARRLAAARGLRVHVFEEGYLRPYWVSYERQGSNGNSVLMRIPLAQMRAA
;
A
#
# COMPACT_ATOMS: atom_id res chain seq x y z
N MET A 1 -4.99 -15.03 5.55
CA MET A 1 -6.26 -14.36 5.23
C MET A 1 -5.92 -13.00 4.65
N VAL A 2 -6.64 -12.53 3.63
CA VAL A 2 -6.38 -11.24 2.98
C VAL A 2 -7.67 -10.43 3.02
N TRP A 3 -7.56 -9.12 3.23
CA TRP A 3 -8.68 -8.19 3.21
C TRP A 3 -8.42 -7.11 2.15
N ARG A 4 -9.44 -6.75 1.39
CA ARG A 4 -9.37 -5.65 0.42
C ARG A 4 -10.19 -4.47 0.94
N CYS A 5 -9.52 -3.36 1.20
CA CYS A 5 -10.20 -2.08 1.42
C CYS A 5 -10.51 -1.44 0.06
N GLY A 6 -11.77 -1.16 -0.20
CA GLY A 6 -12.23 -0.48 -1.41
C GLY A 6 -12.88 0.87 -1.11
N PHE A 7 -12.75 1.79 -2.08
CA PHE A 7 -13.17 3.19 -1.97
C PHE A 7 -14.26 3.55 -2.98
N ASN A 8 -14.59 2.65 -3.90
CA ASN A 8 -15.66 2.82 -4.88
C ASN A 8 -16.31 1.46 -5.23
N ALA A 9 -17.45 1.51 -5.91
CA ALA A 9 -18.20 0.31 -6.31
C ALA A 9 -17.45 -0.57 -7.33
N GLY A 10 -16.53 0.01 -8.11
CA GLY A 10 -15.65 -0.74 -9.01
C GLY A 10 -14.70 -1.65 -8.24
N ASP A 11 -14.09 -1.15 -7.16
CA ASP A 11 -13.23 -1.96 -6.28
C ASP A 11 -13.97 -3.19 -5.74
N GLU A 12 -15.25 -3.03 -5.43
CA GLU A 12 -16.10 -4.12 -4.94
C GLU A 12 -16.44 -5.10 -6.06
N PHE A 13 -16.86 -4.60 -7.22
CA PHE A 13 -17.24 -5.43 -8.35
C PHE A 13 -16.09 -6.33 -8.84
N PHE A 14 -14.86 -5.82 -8.80
CA PHE A 14 -13.67 -6.55 -9.24
C PHE A 14 -13.04 -7.45 -8.16
N TRP A 15 -13.54 -7.43 -6.92
CA TRP A 15 -13.03 -8.29 -5.85
C TRP A 15 -13.86 -9.57 -5.74
N SER A 16 -13.18 -10.72 -5.81
CA SER A 16 -13.87 -12.02 -5.95
C SER A 16 -14.50 -12.55 -4.65
N ASP A 17 -14.07 -12.07 -3.48
CA ASP A 17 -14.57 -12.56 -2.18
C ASP A 17 -15.23 -11.42 -1.37
N PRO A 18 -16.56 -11.31 -1.40
CA PRO A 18 -17.28 -10.26 -0.67
C PRO A 18 -17.06 -10.30 0.85
N LYS A 19 -16.71 -11.46 1.43
CA LYS A 19 -16.53 -11.59 2.89
C LYS A 19 -15.23 -10.96 3.36
N SER A 20 -14.26 -10.81 2.48
CA SER A 20 -12.97 -10.15 2.76
C SER A 20 -12.90 -8.72 2.21
N PHE A 21 -14.02 -8.18 1.72
CA PHE A 21 -14.10 -6.81 1.23
C PHE A 21 -14.55 -5.85 2.33
N ILE A 22 -13.79 -4.77 2.53
CA ILE A 22 -14.09 -3.72 3.48
C ILE A 22 -14.35 -2.44 2.70
N ARG A 23 -15.58 -1.95 2.75
CA ARG A 23 -15.96 -0.66 2.16
C ARG A 23 -15.50 0.46 3.07
N HIS A 24 -14.74 1.41 2.53
CA HIS A 24 -14.61 2.72 3.15
C HIS A 24 -15.61 3.69 2.49
N GLN A 25 -16.60 4.12 3.27
CA GLN A 25 -17.68 5.01 2.80
C GLN A 25 -17.52 6.46 3.31
N GLY A 26 -16.50 6.71 4.13
CA GLY A 26 -16.20 8.03 4.68
C GLY A 26 -15.41 8.90 3.70
N SER A 27 -15.08 10.10 4.16
CA SER A 27 -14.18 11.01 3.45
C SER A 27 -12.72 10.58 3.61
N VAL A 28 -11.83 11.21 2.84
CA VAL A 28 -10.37 11.02 3.00
C VAL A 28 -9.90 11.41 4.40
N ASP A 29 -10.60 12.33 5.08
CA ASP A 29 -10.27 12.76 6.44
C ASP A 29 -10.67 11.71 7.49
N ASP A 30 -11.68 10.88 7.20
CA ASP A 30 -12.10 9.75 8.05
C ASP A 30 -11.24 8.50 7.85
N TRP A 31 -10.46 8.46 6.76
CA TRP A 31 -9.65 7.30 6.38
C TRP A 31 -8.61 6.88 7.44
N PRO A 32 -7.85 7.79 8.07
CA PRO A 32 -6.86 7.42 9.08
C PRO A 32 -7.45 6.62 10.24
N ASP A 33 -8.61 7.04 10.76
CA ASP A 33 -9.25 6.40 11.91
C ASP A 33 -9.88 5.06 11.50
N HIS A 34 -10.52 5.02 10.33
CA HIS A 34 -11.06 3.76 9.81
C HIS A 34 -9.96 2.73 9.53
N LEU A 35 -8.85 3.14 8.92
CA LEU A 35 -7.72 2.24 8.69
C LEU A 35 -7.12 1.74 10.00
N ALA A 36 -6.94 2.61 11.01
CA ALA A 36 -6.44 2.19 12.31
C ALA A 36 -7.31 1.09 12.93
N ALA A 37 -8.64 1.27 12.92
CA ALA A 37 -9.58 0.27 13.42
C ALA A 37 -9.46 -1.07 12.66
N ILE A 38 -9.30 -1.04 11.33
CA ILE A 38 -9.12 -2.26 10.52
C ILE A 38 -7.83 -2.99 10.88
N LEU A 39 -6.72 -2.25 11.03
CA LEU A 39 -5.42 -2.83 11.34
C LEU A 39 -5.45 -3.57 12.69
N ASP A 40 -6.12 -2.96 13.68
CA ASP A 40 -6.19 -3.47 15.04
C ASP A 40 -7.20 -4.64 15.14
N ASP A 41 -8.39 -4.53 14.53
CA ASP A 41 -9.44 -5.57 14.54
C ASP A 41 -9.02 -6.84 13.78
N LYS A 42 -8.33 -6.69 12.63
CA LYS A 42 -7.92 -7.83 11.79
C LYS A 42 -6.54 -8.38 12.12
N GLY A 43 -5.80 -7.77 13.05
CA GLY A 43 -4.43 -8.19 13.39
C GLY A 43 -3.51 -8.15 12.18
N VAL A 44 -3.58 -7.07 11.39
CA VAL A 44 -2.88 -6.97 10.11
C VAL A 44 -1.36 -6.94 10.34
N THR A 45 -0.62 -7.77 9.59
CA THR A 45 0.85 -7.86 9.64
C THR A 45 1.53 -7.20 8.43
N ASP A 46 0.82 -7.11 7.31
CA ASP A 46 1.29 -6.61 6.02
C ASP A 46 0.23 -5.73 5.35
N ILE A 47 0.67 -4.66 4.71
CA ILE A 47 -0.16 -3.82 3.83
C ILE A 47 0.38 -3.91 2.41
N VAL A 48 -0.51 -4.18 1.45
CA VAL A 48 -0.19 -4.19 0.02
C VAL A 48 -0.82 -2.98 -0.66
N LEU A 49 0.00 -2.22 -1.38
CA LEU A 49 -0.39 -1.02 -2.12
C LEU A 49 -0.04 -1.18 -3.60
N TYR A 50 -0.90 -0.70 -4.49
CA TYR A 50 -0.59 -0.56 -5.91
C TYR A 50 -0.58 0.94 -6.24
N GLY A 51 0.58 1.50 -6.52
CA GLY A 51 0.81 2.94 -6.41
C GLY A 51 1.14 3.35 -4.98
N ASP A 52 1.95 4.40 -4.78
CA ASP A 52 2.21 4.94 -3.44
C ASP A 52 1.98 6.47 -3.29
N VAL A 53 1.62 7.16 -4.37
CA VAL A 53 1.49 8.63 -4.36
C VAL A 53 0.14 9.15 -3.82
N ARG A 54 -0.88 8.29 -3.73
CA ARG A 54 -2.23 8.71 -3.32
C ARG A 54 -2.28 9.06 -1.82
N PRO A 55 -3.06 10.08 -1.39
CA PRO A 55 -3.19 10.43 0.03
C PRO A 55 -3.58 9.25 0.92
N ILE A 56 -4.49 8.40 0.45
CA ILE A 56 -4.92 7.19 1.17
C ILE A 56 -3.76 6.20 1.41
N HIS A 57 -2.79 6.11 0.48
CA HIS A 57 -1.62 5.24 0.58
C HIS A 57 -0.55 5.86 1.49
N ALA A 58 -0.41 7.19 1.47
CA ALA A 58 0.46 7.90 2.41
C ALA A 58 0.02 7.67 3.87
N THR A 59 -1.30 7.74 4.14
CA THR A 59 -1.87 7.38 5.44
C THR A 59 -1.56 5.93 5.82
N ALA A 60 -1.71 4.99 4.88
CA ALA A 60 -1.42 3.59 5.13
C ALA A 60 0.05 3.33 5.47
N ARG A 61 0.99 3.96 4.75
CA ARG A 61 2.42 3.89 5.08
C ARG A 61 2.72 4.47 6.45
N ARG A 62 2.15 5.63 6.78
CA ARG A 62 2.36 6.28 8.09
C ARG A 62 1.89 5.39 9.23
N LEU A 63 0.68 4.82 9.13
CA LEU A 63 0.13 3.95 10.16
C LEU A 63 0.87 2.61 10.26
N ALA A 64 1.29 2.05 9.12
CA ALA A 64 2.13 0.85 9.09
C ALA A 64 3.47 1.09 9.79
N ALA A 65 4.15 2.19 9.48
CA ALA A 65 5.44 2.53 10.10
C ALA A 65 5.31 2.69 11.62
N ALA A 66 4.27 3.38 12.09
CA ALA A 66 4.00 3.55 13.52
C ALA A 66 3.72 2.23 14.26
N ARG A 67 3.22 1.21 13.55
CA ARG A 67 2.89 -0.12 14.08
C ARG A 67 3.94 -1.19 13.76
N GLY A 68 5.03 -0.84 13.07
CA GLY A 68 6.04 -1.81 12.61
C GLY A 68 5.52 -2.83 11.58
N LEU A 69 4.46 -2.50 10.85
CA LEU A 69 3.90 -3.37 9.82
C LEU A 69 4.73 -3.35 8.54
N ARG A 70 4.70 -4.45 7.79
CA ARG A 70 5.40 -4.56 6.50
C ARG A 70 4.56 -3.92 5.40
N VAL A 71 5.17 -3.06 4.58
CA VAL A 71 4.50 -2.48 3.42
C VAL A 71 5.10 -3.04 2.13
N HIS A 72 4.22 -3.52 1.27
CA HIS A 72 4.50 -4.03 -0.07
C HIS A 72 3.92 -3.06 -1.09
N VAL A 73 4.75 -2.46 -1.93
CA VAL A 73 4.31 -1.53 -2.97
C VAL A 73 4.55 -2.16 -4.33
N PHE A 74 3.52 -2.15 -5.17
CA PHE A 74 3.59 -2.52 -6.56
C PHE A 74 3.35 -1.30 -7.45
N GLU A 75 4.04 -1.20 -8.57
CA GLU A 75 3.82 -0.16 -9.59
C GLU A 75 3.76 -0.79 -10.98
N GLU A 76 3.28 -0.02 -11.96
CA GLU A 76 3.34 -0.43 -13.37
C GLU A 76 4.80 -0.64 -13.80
N GLY A 77 5.09 -1.76 -14.46
CA GLY A 77 6.43 -2.04 -14.96
C GLY A 77 6.81 -1.15 -16.13
N TYR A 78 8.10 -0.85 -16.25
CA TYR A 78 8.66 -0.02 -17.33
C TYR A 78 8.44 -0.61 -18.74
N LEU A 79 8.30 -1.93 -18.86
CA LEU A 79 7.99 -2.63 -20.12
C LEU A 79 6.54 -3.11 -20.09
N ARG A 80 5.79 -2.85 -21.17
CA ARG A 80 4.37 -3.20 -21.28
C ARG A 80 4.08 -4.06 -22.52
N PRO A 81 3.06 -4.94 -22.46
CA PRO A 81 2.31 -5.38 -21.27
C PRO A 81 3.09 -6.43 -20.43
N TYR A 82 2.53 -6.87 -19.28
CA TYR A 82 2.94 -8.01 -18.43
C TYR A 82 3.91 -7.81 -17.26
N TRP A 83 4.49 -6.61 -17.07
CA TRP A 83 5.45 -6.39 -15.99
C TRP A 83 4.91 -5.44 -14.92
N VAL A 84 5.23 -5.74 -13.66
CA VAL A 84 5.03 -4.89 -12.49
C VAL A 84 6.34 -4.82 -11.70
N SER A 85 6.61 -3.70 -11.05
CA SER A 85 7.70 -3.63 -10.06
C SER A 85 7.18 -3.90 -8.66
N TYR A 86 8.06 -4.36 -7.77
CA TYR A 86 7.76 -4.64 -6.38
C TYR A 86 8.85 -4.07 -5.48
N GLU A 87 8.45 -3.28 -4.49
CA GLU A 87 9.35 -2.71 -3.49
C GLU A 87 8.79 -2.88 -2.06
N ARG A 88 9.71 -2.98 -1.09
CA ARG A 88 9.38 -3.02 0.35
C ARG A 88 9.58 -1.66 0.99
N GLN A 89 8.66 -1.29 1.88
CA GLN A 89 8.71 -0.07 2.72
C GLN A 89 8.57 1.27 1.96
N GLY A 90 8.18 1.23 0.69
CA GLY A 90 7.99 2.43 -0.14
C GLY A 90 8.56 2.22 -1.56
N SER A 91 8.08 3.00 -2.53
CA SER A 91 8.60 3.02 -3.91
C SER A 91 8.93 4.47 -4.31
N ASN A 92 9.60 4.69 -5.43
CA ASN A 92 9.96 6.01 -5.94
C ASN A 92 10.72 6.87 -4.90
N GLY A 93 10.24 8.08 -4.61
CA GLY A 93 10.84 8.99 -3.62
C GLY A 93 10.82 8.47 -2.18
N ASN A 94 10.04 7.41 -1.90
CA ASN A 94 10.00 6.73 -0.61
C ASN A 94 10.82 5.43 -0.60
N SER A 95 11.47 5.08 -1.70
CA SER A 95 12.29 3.88 -1.80
C SER A 95 13.51 3.97 -0.88
N VAL A 96 13.87 2.85 -0.27
CA VAL A 96 15.13 2.69 0.46
C VAL A 96 16.34 2.96 -0.45
N LEU A 97 16.21 2.76 -1.76
CA LEU A 97 17.26 3.00 -2.74
C LEU A 97 17.64 4.48 -2.86
N MET A 98 16.72 5.41 -2.58
CA MET A 98 17.03 6.84 -2.53
C MET A 98 18.03 7.22 -1.43
N ARG A 99 18.32 6.30 -0.50
CA ARG A 99 19.32 6.47 0.55
C ARG A 99 20.69 5.89 0.18
N ILE A 100 20.85 5.27 -0.99
CA ILE A 100 22.14 4.76 -1.44
C ILE A 100 22.93 5.91 -2.07
N PRO A 101 24.11 6.29 -1.52
CA PRO A 101 24.95 7.32 -2.11
C PRO A 101 25.50 6.86 -3.46
N LEU A 102 25.65 7.79 -4.40
CA LEU A 102 26.14 7.52 -5.76
C LEU A 102 27.48 6.76 -5.78
N ALA A 103 28.36 7.02 -4.81
CA ALA A 103 29.65 6.33 -4.68
C ALA A 103 29.49 4.81 -4.50
N GLN A 104 28.44 4.37 -3.81
CA GLN A 104 28.17 2.96 -3.54
C GLN A 104 27.49 2.28 -4.75
N MET A 105 26.73 3.02 -5.54
CA MET A 105 26.12 2.51 -6.78
C MET A 105 27.14 2.24 -7.89
N ARG A 106 28.25 2.99 -7.92
CA ARG A 106 29.32 2.81 -8.94
C ARG A 106 30.24 1.62 -8.69
N ALA A 107 30.19 1.03 -7.49
CA ALA A 107 31.08 -0.06 -7.07
C ALA A 107 30.45 -1.46 -7.22
N ALA A 108 29.22 -1.54 -7.74
CA ALA A 108 28.45 -2.77 -7.94
C ALA A 108 28.42 -3.19 -9.42
#